data_AF-A0A7L3HLW5-F1
#
_entry.id   AF-A0A7L3HLW5-F1
#
_cell.length_a   1.000
_cell.length_b   1.000
_cell.length_c   1.000
_cell.angle_alpha   90.00
_cell.angle_beta   90.00
_cell.angle_gamma   90.00
#
_symmetry.space_group_name_H-M   'P 1'
#
loop_
_entity.id
_entity.type
_entity.pdbx_description
1 polymer ?
#
loop_
_entity_poly.entity_id
_entity_poly.type
_entity_poly.pdbx_seq_one_letter_code
_entity_poly.pdbx_strand_id
1 'polypeptide(L)'
;RLTLILSCPMDLKNFPMDIQTCTMQLESFGYTMNDLIFEWLEEQEAVQVAEGLTLPQFILRDEKDLGYCTKYYNTGKFTCIEVKFHLERQM
;
A
#
# COMPACT_ATOMS: atom_id res chain seq x y z
N ARG A 1 11.52 9.94 8.67
CA ARG A 1 11.80 9.79 7.23
C ARG A 1 12.36 8.39 7.00
N LEU A 2 11.73 7.61 6.13
CA LEU A 2 12.17 6.26 5.76
C LEU A 2 12.32 6.20 4.24
N THR A 3 13.20 5.33 3.75
CA THR A 3 13.30 4.94 2.34
C THR A 3 13.12 3.43 2.31
N LEU A 4 12.12 2.96 1.56
CA LEU A 4 11.69 1.57 1.55
C LEU A 4 11.85 0.98 0.16
N ILE A 5 12.24 -0.28 0.10
CA ILE A 5 12.16 -1.10 -1.10
C ILE A 5 11.07 -2.13 -0.84
N LEU A 6 9.95 -2.01 -1.54
CA LEU A 6 8.77 -2.85 -1.35
C LEU A 6 8.61 -3.81 -2.53
N SER A 7 8.17 -5.03 -2.24
CA SER A 7 7.83 -6.00 -3.27
C SER A 7 6.48 -5.66 -3.92
N CYS A 8 6.43 -5.62 -5.25
CA CYS A 8 5.20 -5.46 -6.02
C CYS A 8 5.16 -6.53 -7.13
N PRO A 9 4.45 -7.65 -6.92
CA PRO A 9 4.24 -8.64 -7.97
C PRO A 9 3.41 -8.04 -9.11
N MET A 10 3.96 -8.02 -10.34
CA MET A 10 3.31 -7.40 -11.50
C MET A 10 2.59 -8.44 -12.37
N ASP A 11 1.40 -8.10 -12.89
CA ASP A 11 0.76 -8.84 -13.97
C ASP A 11 1.03 -8.12 -15.31
N LEU A 12 1.82 -8.75 -16.17
CA LEU A 12 2.30 -8.16 -17.42
C LEU A 12 1.57 -8.69 -18.67
N LYS A 13 0.44 -9.40 -18.51
CA LYS A 13 -0.32 -9.95 -19.65
C LYS A 13 -0.69 -8.90 -20.71
N ASN A 14 -0.96 -7.67 -20.27
CA ASN A 14 -1.38 -6.57 -21.15
C ASN A 14 -0.26 -5.58 -21.48
N PHE A 15 1.01 -5.93 -21.23
CA PHE A 15 2.12 -5.03 -21.54
C PHE A 15 2.12 -4.59 -23.02
N PRO A 16 2.33 -3.30 -23.35
CA PRO A 16 2.65 -2.16 -22.47
C PRO A 16 1.44 -1.37 -21.96
N MET A 17 0.22 -1.88 -22.09
CA MET A 17 -1.04 -1.24 -21.68
C MET A 17 -1.53 -1.77 -20.31
N ASP A 18 -0.60 -2.07 -19.42
CA ASP A 18 -0.86 -2.63 -18.10
C ASP A 18 -1.07 -1.56 -17.02
N ILE A 19 -1.91 -1.90 -16.04
CA ILE A 19 -2.08 -1.15 -14.79
C ILE A 19 -1.61 -2.07 -13.67
N GLN A 20 -0.63 -1.61 -12.90
CA GLN A 20 -0.07 -2.35 -11.78
C GLN A 20 -0.67 -1.87 -10.47
N THR A 21 -0.96 -2.81 -9.56
CA THR A 21 -1.43 -2.50 -8.21
C THR A 21 -0.34 -2.88 -7.22
N CYS A 22 0.37 -1.88 -6.70
CA CYS A 22 1.43 -2.07 -5.71
C CYS A 22 0.93 -1.80 -4.30
N THR A 23 1.13 -2.75 -3.39
CA THR A 23 0.60 -2.66 -2.02
C THR A 23 1.72 -2.35 -1.04
N MET A 24 1.47 -1.42 -0.11
CA MET A 24 2.30 -1.21 1.07
C MET A 24 1.50 -1.66 2.30
N GLN A 25 2.09 -2.54 3.11
CA GLN A 25 1.49 -3.06 4.34
C GLN A 25 2.28 -2.57 5.55
N LEU A 26 1.57 -2.12 6.58
CA LEU A 26 2.13 -1.79 7.88
C LEU A 26 1.53 -2.74 8.91
N GLU A 27 2.39 -3.41 9.66
CA GLU A 27 2.00 -4.49 10.56
C GLU A 27 2.71 -4.36 11.91
N SER A 28 2.00 -4.70 12.99
CA SER A 28 2.62 -4.87 14.31
C SER A 28 3.38 -6.19 14.35
N PHE A 29 4.69 -6.12 14.63
CA PHE A 29 5.51 -7.33 14.77
C PHE A 29 5.37 -7.99 16.16
N GLY A 30 5.33 -7.19 17.23
CA GLY A 30 5.44 -7.68 18.62
C GLY A 30 4.15 -7.64 19.43
N TYR A 31 3.17 -6.85 19.02
CA TYR A 31 1.92 -6.66 19.75
C TYR A 31 0.75 -7.29 19.01
N THR A 32 -0.03 -8.09 19.73
CA THR A 32 -1.24 -8.68 19.19
C THR A 32 -2.36 -7.64 19.09
N MET A 33 -3.43 -7.98 18.39
CA MET A 33 -4.63 -7.12 18.31
C MET A 33 -5.30 -6.79 19.65
N ASN A 34 -5.00 -7.54 20.72
CA ASN A 34 -5.51 -7.22 22.05
C ASN A 34 -4.78 -6.02 22.68
N ASP A 35 -3.55 -5.76 22.23
CA ASP A 35 -2.66 -4.74 22.80
C ASP A 35 -2.54 -3.51 21.90
N LEU A 36 -2.61 -3.71 20.57
CA LEU A 36 -2.39 -2.65 19.58
C LEU A 36 -3.24 -2.87 18.32
N ILE A 37 -3.91 -1.81 17.88
CA ILE A 37 -4.72 -1.79 16.64
C ILE A 37 -4.29 -0.58 15.80
N PHE A 38 -4.03 -0.83 14.52
CA PHE A 38 -3.75 0.21 13.52
C PHE A 38 -5.03 0.57 12.76
N GLU A 39 -5.22 1.87 12.58
CA GLU A 39 -6.37 2.46 11.89
C GLU A 39 -5.89 3.55 10.94
N TRP A 40 -6.56 3.69 9.80
CA TRP A 40 -6.37 4.84 8.93
C TRP A 40 -7.10 6.05 9.51
N LEU A 41 -6.52 7.25 9.36
CA LEU A 41 -7.19 8.47 9.77
C LEU A 41 -8.36 8.76 8.82
N GLU A 42 -9.57 8.95 9.37
CA GLU A 42 -10.78 9.23 8.57
C GLU A 42 -11.00 10.74 8.34
N GLU A 43 -10.57 11.58 9.28
CA GLU A 43 -10.82 13.04 9.23
C GLU A 43 -9.95 13.78 8.20
N GLN A 44 -8.86 13.17 7.75
CA GLN A 44 -7.90 13.74 6.80
C GLN A 44 -7.43 12.67 5.82
N GLU A 45 -6.88 13.08 4.68
CA GLU A 45 -6.27 12.12 3.74
C GLU A 45 -5.08 11.43 4.44
N ALA A 46 -5.25 10.14 4.76
CA ALA A 46 -4.28 9.37 5.51
C ALA A 46 -2.98 9.09 4.72
N VAL A 47 -3.05 9.15 3.39
CA VAL A 47 -1.90 8.96 2.49
C VAL A 47 -1.83 10.13 1.53
N GLN A 48 -0.95 11.09 1.84
CA GLN A 48 -0.70 12.26 1.00
C GLN A 48 0.48 12.03 0.08
N VAL A 49 0.36 12.51 -1.15
CA VAL A 49 1.41 12.48 -2.17
C VAL A 49 1.94 13.90 -2.37
N ALA A 50 3.25 14.05 -2.53
CA ALA A 50 3.85 15.35 -2.76
C ALA A 50 3.36 15.97 -4.08
N GLU A 51 3.05 17.26 -4.04
CA GLU A 51 2.67 18.01 -5.24
C GLU A 51 3.80 17.95 -6.29
N GLY A 52 3.45 17.63 -7.53
CA GLY A 52 4.41 17.49 -8.63
C GLY A 52 5.23 16.19 -8.60
N LEU A 53 4.86 15.18 -7.81
CA LEU A 53 5.48 13.85 -7.91
C LEU A 53 5.17 13.24 -9.28
N THR A 54 6.21 13.00 -10.07
CA THR A 54 6.11 12.33 -11.38
C THR A 54 7.01 11.11 -11.41
N LEU A 55 6.54 10.04 -12.03
CA LEU A 55 7.35 8.86 -12.34
C LEU A 55 7.62 8.83 -13.86
N PRO A 56 8.84 8.46 -14.31
CA PRO A 56 9.18 8.53 -15.74
C PRO A 56 8.43 7.56 -16.66
N GLN A 57 7.88 6.46 -16.13
CA GLN A 57 7.26 5.38 -16.91
C GLN A 57 5.81 5.11 -16.52
N PHE A 58 5.34 5.70 -15.42
CA PHE A 58 4.04 5.41 -14.84
C PHE A 58 3.37 6.70 -14.40
N ILE A 59 2.05 6.70 -14.44
CA ILE A 59 1.22 7.69 -13.77
C ILE A 59 0.67 7.02 -12.52
N LEU A 60 0.92 7.64 -11.36
CA LEU A 60 0.24 7.26 -10.14
C LEU A 60 -1.19 7.81 -10.20
N ARG A 61 -2.19 6.93 -10.15
CA ARG A 61 -3.60 7.37 -10.07
C ARG A 61 -3.89 8.00 -8.72
N ASP A 62 -4.82 8.95 -8.70
CA ASP A 62 -5.19 9.68 -7.48
C ASP A 62 -5.91 8.80 -6.46
N GLU A 63 -6.69 7.84 -6.94
CA GLU A 63 -7.38 6.84 -6.11
C GLU A 63 -6.35 5.88 -5.48
N LYS A 64 -6.40 5.76 -4.15
CA LYS A 64 -5.65 4.76 -3.40
C LYS A 64 -6.64 3.95 -2.56
N ASP A 65 -6.55 2.64 -2.62
CA ASP A 65 -7.39 1.80 -1.76
C ASP A 65 -6.76 1.68 -0.37
N LEU A 66 -7.47 2.15 0.65
CA LEU A 66 -7.12 1.91 2.04
C LEU A 66 -7.87 0.68 2.56
N GLY A 67 -7.18 -0.20 3.27
CA GLY A 67 -7.79 -1.40 3.79
C GLY A 67 -7.05 -2.00 4.99
N TYR A 68 -7.57 -3.14 5.45
CA TYR A 68 -7.00 -3.92 6.54
C TYR A 68 -6.49 -5.25 6.00
N CYS A 69 -5.31 -5.65 6.48
CA CYS A 69 -4.60 -6.86 6.06
C CYS A 69 -4.27 -7.78 7.23
N THR A 70 -5.10 -7.76 8.28
CA THR A 70 -4.90 -8.47 9.55
C THR A 70 -4.31 -9.86 9.36
N LYS A 71 -3.18 -10.12 10.01
CA LYS A 71 -2.42 -11.37 9.85
C LYS A 71 -2.72 -12.37 10.95
N TYR A 72 -2.68 -13.64 10.57
CA TYR A 72 -2.87 -14.78 11.45
C TYR A 72 -1.62 -15.65 11.37
N TYR A 73 -0.87 -15.69 12.46
CA TYR A 73 0.28 -16.56 12.62
C TYR A 73 0.03 -17.53 13.77
N ASN A 74 0.87 -18.56 13.89
CA ASN A 74 0.81 -19.51 15.00
C ASN A 74 1.01 -18.82 16.37
N THR A 75 1.66 -17.65 16.39
CA THR A 75 1.91 -16.83 17.58
C THR A 75 0.76 -15.91 17.93
N GLY A 76 -0.26 -15.75 17.07
CA GLY A 76 -1.43 -14.91 17.34
C GLY A 76 -1.97 -14.14 16.14
N LYS A 77 -2.88 -13.21 16.43
CA LYS A 77 -3.51 -12.30 15.47
C LYS A 77 -2.90 -10.90 15.59
N PHE A 78 -2.40 -10.38 14.48
CA PHE A 78 -1.65 -9.12 14.44
C PHE A 78 -2.35 -8.09 13.56
N THR A 79 -2.41 -6.86 14.06
CA THR A 79 -3.01 -5.74 13.33
C THR A 79 -2.15 -5.40 12.10
N CYS A 80 -2.82 -5.13 10.98
CA CYS A 80 -2.19 -4.78 9.72
C CYS A 80 -3.12 -3.89 8.93
N ILE A 81 -2.60 -2.76 8.44
CA ILE A 81 -3.27 -1.86 7.50
C ILE A 81 -2.50 -1.84 6.18
N GLU A 82 -3.22 -1.69 5.07
CA GLU A 82 -2.63 -1.65 3.74
C GLU A 82 -3.15 -0.48 2.92
N VAL A 83 -2.28 0.02 2.04
CA VAL A 83 -2.64 0.95 0.97
C VAL A 83 -2.22 0.35 -0.37
N LYS A 84 -3.11 0.45 -1.36
CA LYS A 84 -2.84 0.03 -2.73
C LYS A 84 -2.69 1.26 -3.63
N PHE A 85 -1.59 1.28 -4.36
CA PHE A 85 -1.27 2.28 -5.36
C PHE A 85 -1.52 1.71 -6.75
N HIS A 86 -2.29 2.42 -7.57
CA HIS A 86 -2.51 2.05 -8.97
C HIS A 86 -1.56 2.83 -9.87
N LEU A 87 -0.66 2.11 -10.52
CA LEU A 87 0.36 2.64 -11.43
C LEU A 87 -0.03 2.29 -12.86
N GLU A 88 -0.41 3.29 -13.64
CA GLU A 88 -0.76 3.14 -15.05
C GLU A 88 0.46 3.39 -15.93
N ARG A 89 0.83 2.44 -16.79
CA ARG A 89 2.01 2.60 -17.64
C ARG A 89 1.78 3.68 -18.70
N GLN A 90 2.77 4.56 -18.86
CA GLN A 90 2.80 5.52 -19.97
C GLN A 90 3.34 4.84 -21.23
N MET A 91 2.65 5.06 -22.37
CA MET A 91 3.12 4.65 -23.69
C MET A 91 4.08 5.67 -24.29
#